data_AF-A0A7J4BAS3-F1
#
_entry.id   AF-A0A7J4BAS3-F1
#
_cell.length_a   1.000
_cell.length_b   1.000
_cell.length_c   1.000
_cell.angle_alpha   90.00
_cell.angle_beta   90.00
_cell.angle_gamma   90.00
#
_symmetry.space_group_name_H-M   'P 1'
#
loop_
_entity.id
_entity.type
_entity.pdbx_description
1 polymer ?
#
loop_
_entity_poly.entity_id
_entity_poly.type
_entity_poly.pdbx_seq_one_letter_code
_entity_poly.pdbx_strand_id
1 'polypeptide(L)'
;MSSLNRDSFLDYYYLDISELSKVAKERRPSKVLLQVPEGFKNRSYELIDYLQKLLVGAEIHVDASPSFGSCLLDLGVIEKYDLIIHLGHKRYPYWTPPDKVVYIDL
;
A
#
# COMPACT_ATOMS: atom_id res chain seq x y z
N MET A 1 -2.14 23.98 -26.67
CA MET A 1 -1.34 23.53 -25.51
C MET A 1 -2.25 22.82 -24.54
N SER A 2 -2.12 21.49 -24.44
CA SER A 2 -2.82 20.56 -23.52
C SER A 2 -2.82 19.21 -24.25
N SER A 3 -2.36 18.09 -23.72
CA SER A 3 -2.03 17.70 -22.35
C SER A 3 -1.03 16.55 -22.49
N LEU A 4 -0.06 16.52 -21.58
CA LEU A 4 1.00 15.52 -21.48
C LEU A 4 0.45 14.09 -21.60
N ASN A 5 1.16 13.30 -22.40
CA ASN A 5 1.09 11.85 -22.49
C ASN A 5 1.19 11.28 -21.06
N ARG A 6 0.08 10.75 -20.52
CA ARG A 6 0.13 10.04 -19.23
C ARG A 6 0.60 8.63 -19.52
N ASP A 7 1.90 8.40 -19.38
CA ASP A 7 2.42 7.08 -19.03
C ASP A 7 1.83 6.75 -17.65
N SER A 8 0.67 6.10 -17.61
CA SER A 8 0.09 5.67 -16.33
C SER A 8 0.99 4.57 -15.79
N PHE A 9 1.53 4.76 -14.60
CA PHE A 9 2.41 3.80 -13.93
C PHE A 9 1.73 2.41 -13.77
N LEU A 10 0.39 2.40 -13.68
CA LEU A 10 -0.45 1.20 -13.65
C LEU A 10 -0.50 0.46 -15.01
N ASP A 11 -0.04 1.08 -16.10
CA ASP A 11 -0.02 0.44 -17.42
C ASP A 11 1.11 -0.59 -17.54
N TYR A 12 2.13 -0.50 -16.67
CA TYR A 12 3.33 -1.35 -16.70
C TYR A 12 3.42 -2.35 -15.55
N TYR A 13 2.63 -2.18 -14.49
CA TYR A 13 2.64 -3.05 -13.31
C TYR A 13 1.23 -3.60 -13.03
N TYR A 14 1.14 -4.90 -12.79
CA TYR A 14 -0.13 -5.53 -12.42
C TYR A 14 -0.24 -5.57 -10.89
N LEU A 15 -1.16 -4.77 -10.34
CA LEU A 15 -1.45 -4.78 -8.91
C LEU A 15 -2.61 -5.75 -8.63
N ASP A 16 -2.35 -6.82 -7.88
CA ASP A 16 -3.43 -7.62 -7.32
C ASP A 16 -4.01 -6.92 -6.09
N ILE A 17 -5.18 -6.32 -6.29
CA ILE A 17 -5.92 -5.55 -5.30
C ILE A 17 -7.15 -6.29 -4.76
N SER A 18 -7.31 -7.58 -5.08
CA SER A 18 -8.51 -8.35 -4.73
C SER A 18 -8.69 -8.44 -3.21
N GLU A 19 -7.61 -8.75 -2.49
CA GLU A 19 -7.60 -8.79 -1.02
C GLU A 19 -7.85 -7.40 -0.42
N LEU A 20 -7.17 -6.37 -0.94
CA LEU A 20 -7.38 -4.99 -0.49
C LEU A 20 -8.84 -4.57 -0.65
N SER A 21 -9.45 -4.85 -1.80
CA SER A 21 -10.84 -4.50 -2.09
C SER A 21 -11.83 -5.19 -1.15
N LYS A 22 -11.55 -6.45 -0.78
CA LYS A 22 -12.33 -7.19 0.21
C LYS A 22 -12.19 -6.55 1.60
N VAL A 23 -10.95 -6.33 2.05
CA VAL A 23 -10.65 -5.75 3.37
C VAL A 23 -11.23 -4.34 3.51
N ALA A 24 -11.12 -3.50 2.46
CA ALA A 24 -11.69 -2.17 2.41
C ALA A 24 -13.21 -2.18 2.66
N LYS A 25 -13.94 -3.10 2.00
CA LYS A 25 -15.39 -3.22 2.12
C LYS A 25 -15.82 -3.74 3.48
N GLU A 26 -15.12 -4.74 4.00
CA GLU A 26 -15.47 -5.42 5.26
C GLU A 26 -15.13 -4.55 6.48
N ARG A 27 -13.97 -3.88 6.46
CA ARG A 27 -13.41 -3.22 7.65
C ARG A 27 -13.56 -1.71 7.67
N ARG A 28 -13.71 -1.07 6.50
CA ARG A 28 -13.84 0.39 6.36
C ARG A 28 -12.82 1.16 7.23
N PRO A 29 -11.51 0.95 7.01
CA PRO A 29 -10.47 1.52 7.87
C PRO A 29 -10.51 3.04 7.84
N SER A 30 -10.26 3.68 8.99
CA SER A 30 -10.21 5.13 9.10
C SER A 30 -8.80 5.68 8.93
N LYS A 31 -7.78 4.92 9.36
CA LYS A 31 -6.37 5.32 9.28
C LYS A 31 -5.52 4.22 8.65
N VAL A 32 -4.88 4.55 7.53
CA VAL A 32 -4.19 3.59 6.66
C VAL A 32 -2.72 3.98 6.52
N LEU A 33 -1.83 3.00 6.69
CA LEU A 33 -0.41 3.16 6.39
C LEU A 33 -0.08 2.52 5.04
N LEU A 34 0.51 3.28 4.13
CA LEU A 34 1.03 2.80 2.87
C LEU A 34 2.55 2.70 2.94
N GLN A 35 3.08 1.49 2.80
CA GLN A 35 4.52 1.23 2.75
C GLN A 35 4.94 0.99 1.31
N VAL A 36 5.84 1.84 0.81
CA VAL A 36 6.27 1.85 -0.58
C VAL A 36 7.75 1.51 -0.68
N PRO A 37 8.15 0.54 -1.53
CA PRO A 37 9.55 0.23 -1.77
C PRO A 37 10.27 1.42 -2.42
N GLU A 38 11.58 1.55 -2.17
CA GLU A 38 12.36 2.73 -2.56
C GLU A 38 12.27 3.06 -4.05
N GLY A 39 12.34 2.05 -4.92
CA GLY A 39 12.18 2.21 -6.38
C GLY A 39 10.79 2.72 -6.82
N PHE A 40 9.80 2.68 -5.93
CA PHE A 40 8.42 3.03 -6.19
C PHE A 40 8.00 4.36 -5.54
N LYS A 41 8.82 4.93 -4.64
CA LYS A 41 8.51 6.20 -3.95
C LYS A 41 8.31 7.37 -4.91
N ASN A 42 9.12 7.45 -5.97
CA ASN A 42 9.01 8.55 -6.96
C ASN A 42 7.71 8.51 -7.78
N ARG A 43 6.97 7.39 -7.75
CA ARG A 43 5.71 7.19 -8.50
C ARG A 43 4.54 6.83 -7.58
N SER A 44 4.70 6.97 -6.26
CA SER A 44 3.67 6.58 -5.30
C SER A 44 2.40 7.42 -5.40
N TYR A 45 2.46 8.61 -5.98
CA TYR A 45 1.31 9.52 -6.12
C TYR A 45 0.14 8.89 -6.89
N GLU A 46 0.40 8.19 -7.99
CA GLU A 46 -0.65 7.54 -8.79
C GLU A 46 -1.35 6.43 -8.01
N LEU A 47 -0.58 5.69 -7.21
CA LEU A 47 -1.12 4.67 -6.33
C LEU A 47 -1.91 5.29 -5.17
N ILE A 48 -1.42 6.38 -4.58
CA ILE A 48 -2.13 7.09 -3.52
C ILE A 48 -3.48 7.61 -4.04
N ASP A 49 -3.51 8.22 -5.23
CA ASP A 49 -4.75 8.68 -5.87
C ASP A 49 -5.74 7.53 -6.11
N TYR A 50 -5.22 6.36 -6.51
CA TYR A 50 -6.02 5.15 -6.66
C TYR A 50 -6.59 4.68 -5.32
N LEU A 51 -5.75 4.59 -4.29
CA LEU A 51 -6.13 4.14 -2.96
C LEU A 51 -7.12 5.09 -2.27
N GLN A 52 -6.98 6.40 -2.47
CA GLN A 52 -7.93 7.40 -1.96
C GLN A 52 -9.35 7.20 -2.52
N LYS A 53 -9.46 6.80 -3.80
CA LYS A 53 -10.75 6.47 -4.42
C LYS A 53 -11.34 5.16 -3.90
N LEU A 54 -10.48 4.19 -3.59
CA LEU A 54 -10.90 2.89 -3.06
C LEU A 54 -11.29 2.96 -1.56
N LEU A 55 -10.56 3.76 -0.79
CA LEU A 55 -10.67 3.90 0.66
C LEU A 55 -11.30 5.25 1.02
N VAL A 56 -12.50 5.49 0.51
CA VAL A 56 -13.20 6.77 0.67
C VAL A 56 -13.39 7.09 2.16
N GLY A 57 -12.87 8.24 2.58
CA GLY A 57 -12.96 8.72 3.97
C GLY A 57 -11.83 8.23 4.89
N ALA A 58 -10.90 7.41 4.39
CA ALA A 58 -9.72 7.01 5.14
C ALA A 58 -8.60 8.06 5.03
N GLU A 59 -7.90 8.30 6.14
CA GLU A 59 -6.64 9.05 6.19
C GLU A 59 -5.49 8.12 5.78
N ILE A 60 -4.77 8.46 4.70
CA ILE A 60 -3.66 7.65 4.19
C ILE A 60 -2.33 8.34 4.54
N HIS A 61 -1.48 7.64 5.29
CA HIS A 61 -0.12 8.04 5.59
C HIS A 61 0.87 7.20 4.79
N VAL A 62 1.93 7.83 4.28
CA VAL A 62 2.99 7.14 3.55
C VAL A 62 4.18 6.92 4.47
N ASP A 63 4.60 5.67 4.59
CA ASP A 63 5.84 5.32 5.26
C ASP A 63 7.02 5.59 4.32
N ALA A 64 7.74 6.67 4.58
CA ALA A 64 8.92 7.06 3.82
C ALA A 64 10.22 6.42 4.34
N SER A 65 10.15 5.54 5.35
CA SER A 65 11.32 4.87 5.90
C SER A 65 12.06 4.06 4.82
N PRO A 66 13.39 3.97 4.87
CA PRO A 66 14.14 3.18 3.91
C PRO A 66 13.90 1.68 4.12
N SER A 67 13.61 0.94 3.04
CA SER A 67 13.37 -0.51 3.07
C SER A 67 14.56 -1.26 2.48
N PHE A 68 15.67 -1.33 3.23
CA PHE A 68 16.93 -1.96 2.77
C PHE A 68 17.09 -3.45 3.09
N GLY A 69 16.14 -4.12 3.74
CA GLY A 69 16.21 -5.57 3.96
C GLY A 69 15.57 -6.07 5.25
N SER A 70 15.08 -7.31 5.17
CA SER A 70 14.14 -8.02 6.04
C SER A 70 12.80 -7.28 6.22
N CYS A 71 11.74 -7.87 5.68
CA CYS A 71 10.35 -7.38 5.68
C CYS A 71 9.70 -7.29 7.09
N LEU A 72 10.48 -7.08 8.14
CA LEU A 72 9.98 -6.92 9.50
C LEU A 72 9.30 -5.56 9.60
N LEU A 73 7.97 -5.61 9.66
CA LEU A 73 7.16 -4.45 9.97
C LEU A 73 7.51 -3.94 11.37
N ASP A 74 7.70 -2.63 11.51
CA ASP A 74 7.79 -2.01 12.83
C ASP A 74 6.42 -2.11 13.52
N LEU A 75 6.31 -3.05 14.46
CA LEU A 75 5.07 -3.33 15.19
C LEU A 75 4.52 -2.09 15.90
N GLY A 76 5.39 -1.23 16.45
CA GLY A 76 4.98 -0.01 17.15
C GLY A 76 4.43 1.07 16.21
N VAL A 77 4.87 1.07 14.95
CA VAL A 77 4.31 1.95 13.92
C VAL A 77 2.96 1.41 13.45
N ILE A 78 2.87 0.14 13.06
CA ILE A 78 1.64 -0.45 12.50
C ILE A 78 0.51 -0.52 13.52
N GLU A 79 0.80 -0.52 14.82
CA GLU A 79 -0.22 -0.48 15.89
C GLU A 79 -1.11 0.76 15.84
N LYS A 80 -0.63 1.86 15.26
CA LYS A 80 -1.34 3.14 15.18
C LYS A 80 -2.31 3.23 14.01
N TYR A 81 -2.43 2.18 13.20
CA TYR A 81 -3.19 2.15 11.96
C TYR A 81 -4.17 0.97 11.96
N ASP A 82 -5.31 1.19 11.30
CA ASP A 82 -6.38 0.20 11.14
C ASP A 82 -6.09 -0.76 9.98
N LEU A 83 -5.33 -0.28 8.99
CA LEU A 83 -4.92 -1.04 7.81
C LEU A 83 -3.50 -0.63 7.43
N ILE A 84 -2.70 -1.63 7.07
CA ILE A 84 -1.35 -1.47 6.53
C ILE A 84 -1.35 -2.09 5.15
N ILE A 85 -0.98 -1.29 4.16
CA ILE A 85 -0.82 -1.71 2.77
C ILE A 85 0.68 -1.77 2.51
N HIS A 86 1.20 -2.98 2.37
CA HIS A 86 2.61 -3.22 2.09
C HIS A 86 2.78 -3.56 0.61
N LEU A 87 3.43 -2.67 -0.15
CA LEU A 87 3.73 -2.92 -1.56
C LEU A 87 5.03 -3.70 -1.70
N GLY A 88 4.97 -4.78 -2.45
CA GLY A 88 6.14 -5.59 -2.76
C GLY A 88 6.51 -6.58 -1.65
N HIS A 89 6.95 -7.75 -2.10
CA HIS A 89 7.27 -8.96 -1.35
C HIS A 89 6.07 -9.83 -0.96
N LYS A 90 6.21 -11.13 -1.25
CA LYS A 90 5.33 -12.17 -0.72
C LYS A 90 5.52 -12.31 0.78
N ARG A 91 4.43 -12.68 1.48
CA ARG A 91 4.43 -13.01 2.92
C ARG A 91 5.61 -13.93 3.26
N TYR A 92 6.29 -13.62 4.37
CA TYR A 92 7.35 -14.48 4.84
C TYR A 92 6.77 -15.83 5.32
N PRO A 93 7.22 -17.00 4.82
CA PRO A 93 6.55 -18.28 5.07
C PRO A 93 6.45 -18.68 6.55
N TYR A 94 7.38 -18.21 7.38
CA TYR A 94 7.49 -18.55 8.79
C TYR A 94 6.96 -17.47 9.74
N TRP A 95 6.29 -16.44 9.20
CA TRP A 95 5.75 -15.35 10.00
C TRP A 95 4.33 -15.00 9.55
N THR A 96 3.41 -14.95 10.51
CA THR A 96 2.03 -14.55 10.27
C THR A 96 1.89 -13.07 10.61
N PRO A 97 1.61 -12.20 9.62
CA PRO A 97 1.30 -10.81 9.89
C PRO A 97 0.02 -10.69 10.70
N PRO A 98 -0.16 -9.59 11.45
CA PRO A 98 -1.47 -9.20 11.96
C PRO A 98 -2.49 -9.10 10.81
N ASP A 99 -3.75 -9.44 11.08
CA ASP A 99 -4.82 -9.44 10.08
C ASP A 99 -5.02 -8.11 9.37
N LYS A 100 -4.56 -7.01 9.96
CA LYS A 100 -4.60 -5.64 9.42
C LYS A 100 -3.50 -5.32 8.39
N VAL A 101 -2.62 -6.27 8.08
CA VAL A 101 -1.59 -6.10 7.06
C VAL A 101 -2.05 -6.79 5.78
N VAL A 102 -2.15 -6.03 4.70
CA VAL A 102 -2.45 -6.51 3.35
C VAL A 102 -1.22 -6.31 2.49
N TYR A 103 -0.80 -7.38 1.81
CA TYR A 103 0.29 -7.35 0.85
C TYR A 103 -0.27 -7.14 -0.54
N ILE A 104 0.35 -6.24 -1.30
CA ILE A 104 0.04 -6.04 -2.72
C ILE A 104 1.28 -6.43 -3.50
N ASP A 105 1.15 -7.51 -4.27
CA ASP A 105 2.16 -7.93 -5.23
C ASP A 105 2.15 -7.00 -6.46
N LEU A 106 3.33 -6.80 -7.04
CA LEU A 106 3.64 -5.92 -8.18
C LEU A 106 4.00 -6.73 -9.43
#